data_AF-A0A1F6HJV6-F1
#
_entry.id   AF-A0A1F6HJV6-F1
#
_cell.length_a   1.000
_cell.length_b   1.000
_cell.length_c   1.000
_cell.angle_alpha   90.00
_cell.angle_beta   90.00
_cell.angle_gamma   90.00
#
_symmetry.space_group_name_H-M   'P 1'
#
loop_
_entity.id
_entity.type
_entity.pdbx_description
1 polymer ?
#
loop_
_entity_poly.entity_id
_entity_poly.type
_entity_poly.pdbx_seq_one_letter_code
_entity_poly.pdbx_strand_id
1 'polypeptide(L)'
;MDEPNIDDKIQEGEIVDSQASGTTQNNGVVLVNLEDSIKSHISSIERLYIEIKKHKETLDSIFLNDPTFADHSEKAKEANKVKAETRQQILRRPTVMTVANQIKNMKSDIKELQTELSDYLQEYQRLSGANVIEGEDGELREIINIAKVVKKSSR
;
A
#
# COMPACT_ATOMS: atom_id res chain seq x y z
N MET A 1 39.79 10.85 84.71
CA MET A 1 40.45 9.87 83.85
C MET A 1 39.36 8.86 83.51
N ASP A 2 38.73 8.82 82.34
CA ASP A 2 39.07 9.42 81.04
C ASP A 2 37.81 9.61 80.17
N GLU A 3 38.04 10.42 79.14
CA GLU A 3 37.18 11.12 78.19
C GLU A 3 36.29 10.26 77.26
N PRO A 4 35.29 10.90 76.59
CA PRO A 4 34.51 10.31 75.51
C PRO A 4 35.30 10.28 74.19
N ASN A 5 35.13 9.24 73.37
CA ASN A 5 35.68 9.21 72.00
C ASN A 5 34.55 9.14 70.97
N ILE A 6 34.48 10.20 70.16
CA ILE A 6 33.72 10.33 68.92
C ILE A 6 34.61 9.74 67.83
N ASP A 7 34.14 8.75 67.07
CA ASP A 7 34.69 8.52 65.74
C ASP A 7 33.56 8.48 64.70
N ASP A 8 33.83 9.23 63.65
CA ASP A 8 32.99 9.74 62.61
C ASP A 8 33.35 8.97 61.34
N LYS A 9 32.41 8.19 60.79
CA LYS A 9 32.54 7.66 59.43
C LYS A 9 31.22 7.76 58.69
N ILE A 10 31.07 8.94 58.09
CA ILE A 10 30.39 9.17 56.82
C ILE A 10 30.70 8.00 55.86
N GLN A 11 29.67 7.25 55.44
CA GLN A 11 29.77 6.40 54.26
C GLN A 11 29.28 7.21 53.05
N GLU A 12 30.25 7.50 52.19
CA GLU A 12 30.10 8.10 50.87
C GLU A 12 29.13 7.30 49.99
N GLY A 13 28.37 8.03 49.18
CA GLY A 13 27.30 7.50 48.34
C GLY A 13 27.78 6.49 47.30
N GLU A 14 27.05 5.38 47.22
CA GLU A 14 27.00 4.55 46.04
C GLU A 14 26.01 5.18 45.05
N ILE A 15 26.54 5.93 44.08
CA ILE A 15 25.84 6.22 42.83
C ILE A 15 25.59 4.91 42.09
N VAL A 16 24.39 4.34 42.25
CA VAL A 16 23.87 3.33 41.33
C VAL A 16 23.45 4.05 40.05
N ASP A 17 24.43 4.43 39.24
CA ASP A 17 24.22 4.79 37.84
C ASP A 17 24.58 3.58 36.97
N SER A 18 23.61 2.69 36.82
CA SER A 18 23.61 1.69 35.77
C SER A 18 22.21 1.09 35.71
N GLN A 19 21.38 1.63 34.81
CA GLN A 19 20.51 0.88 33.89
C GLN A 19 19.86 1.86 32.90
N ALA A 20 20.64 2.32 31.93
CA ALA A 20 20.12 2.98 30.72
C ALA A 20 20.78 2.44 29.43
N SER A 21 21.22 1.18 29.41
CA SER A 21 21.91 0.58 28.26
C SER A 21 21.25 -0.68 27.67
N GLY A 22 20.08 -1.11 28.18
CA GLY A 22 19.44 -2.37 27.77
C GLY A 22 18.43 -2.28 26.61
N THR A 23 17.86 -1.10 26.35
CA THR A 23 16.73 -0.96 25.40
C THR A 23 17.19 -0.63 23.98
N THR A 24 18.31 0.09 23.82
CA THR A 24 18.80 0.54 22.50
C THR A 24 19.41 -0.59 21.67
N GLN A 25 20.05 -1.57 22.30
CA GLN A 25 20.66 -2.73 21.62
C GLN A 25 19.58 -3.66 21.00
N ASN A 26 18.47 -3.89 21.71
CA ASN A 26 17.39 -4.77 21.24
C ASN A 26 16.63 -4.21 20.03
N ASN A 27 16.38 -2.89 20.00
CA ASN A 27 15.68 -2.26 18.89
C ASN A 27 16.50 -2.30 17.58
N GLY A 28 17.83 -2.19 17.66
CA GLY A 28 18.72 -2.34 16.52
C GLY A 28 18.67 -3.74 15.91
N VAL A 29 18.67 -4.78 16.74
CA VAL A 29 18.56 -6.18 16.30
C VAL A 29 17.18 -6.46 15.67
N VAL A 30 16.10 -5.93 16.24
CA VAL A 30 14.74 -6.05 15.66
C VAL A 30 14.64 -5.35 14.31
N LEU A 31 15.22 -4.14 14.17
CA LEU A 31 15.25 -3.40 12.91
C LEU A 31 16.01 -4.15 11.81
N VAL A 32 17.18 -4.72 12.12
CA VAL A 32 17.96 -5.52 11.15
C VAL A 32 17.20 -6.78 10.73
N ASN A 33 16.60 -7.51 11.68
CA ASN A 33 15.78 -8.69 11.36
C ASN A 33 14.56 -8.35 10.50
N LEU A 34 13.93 -7.20 10.76
CA LEU A 34 12.81 -6.70 9.96
C LEU A 34 13.28 -6.29 8.55
N GLU A 35 14.43 -5.61 8.44
CA GLU A 35 15.02 -5.23 7.17
C GLU A 35 15.38 -6.45 6.32
N ASP A 36 15.99 -7.48 6.91
CA ASP A 36 16.31 -8.73 6.22
C ASP A 36 15.05 -9.49 5.79
N SER A 37 14.00 -9.48 6.64
CA SER A 37 12.70 -10.03 6.29
C SER A 37 12.06 -9.29 5.12
N ILE A 38 12.08 -7.95 5.13
CA ILE A 38 11.57 -7.10 4.05
C ILE A 38 12.33 -7.40 2.75
N LYS A 39 13.66 -7.42 2.79
CA LYS A 39 14.50 -7.74 1.61
C LYS A 39 14.20 -9.13 1.08
N SER A 40 14.11 -10.13 1.95
CA SER A 40 13.76 -11.51 1.57
C SER A 40 12.40 -11.56 0.88
N HIS A 41 11.37 -10.91 1.44
CA HIS A 41 10.04 -10.86 0.84
C HIS A 41 10.04 -10.13 -0.51
N ILE A 42 10.77 -9.02 -0.64
CA ILE A 42 10.94 -8.32 -1.91
C ILE A 42 11.55 -9.26 -2.95
N SER A 43 12.65 -9.94 -2.63
CA SER A 43 13.30 -10.88 -3.56
C SER A 43 12.41 -12.07 -3.92
N SER A 44 11.66 -12.62 -2.97
CA SER A 44 10.67 -13.67 -3.23
C SER A 44 9.56 -13.20 -4.15
N ILE A 45 9.03 -11.99 -3.93
CA ILE A 45 8.00 -11.37 -4.78
C ILE A 45 8.54 -11.16 -6.19
N GLU A 46 9.75 -10.63 -6.35
CA GLU A 46 10.38 -10.43 -7.66
C GLU A 46 10.57 -11.76 -8.41
N ARG A 47 11.03 -12.81 -7.71
CA ARG A 47 11.14 -14.15 -8.28
C ARG A 47 9.79 -14.70 -8.72
N LEU A 48 8.76 -14.59 -7.89
CA LEU A 48 7.41 -15.04 -8.22
C LEU A 48 6.86 -14.29 -9.45
N TYR A 49 7.12 -12.99 -9.59
CA TYR A 49 6.74 -12.24 -10.80
C TYR A 49 7.41 -12.79 -12.07
N ILE A 50 8.69 -13.16 -11.99
CA ILE A 50 9.43 -13.76 -13.12
C ILE A 50 8.84 -15.14 -13.46
N GLU A 51 8.60 -15.98 -12.46
CA GLU A 51 8.03 -17.32 -12.65
C GLU A 51 6.60 -17.25 -13.22
N ILE A 52 5.76 -16.35 -12.72
CA ILE A 52 4.42 -16.09 -13.28
C ILE A 52 4.51 -15.69 -14.75
N LYS A 53 5.42 -14.77 -15.10
CA LYS A 53 5.61 -14.34 -16.49
C LYS A 53 5.98 -15.51 -17.39
N LYS A 54 6.93 -16.34 -16.97
CA LYS A 54 7.36 -17.53 -17.72
C LYS A 54 6.21 -18.54 -17.91
N HIS A 55 5.47 -18.83 -16.85
CA HIS A 55 4.33 -19.74 -16.92
C HIS A 55 3.22 -19.20 -17.81
N LYS A 56 2.98 -17.88 -17.78
CA LYS A 56 2.03 -17.23 -18.68
C LYS A 56 2.46 -17.36 -20.14
N GLU A 57 3.71 -17.08 -20.47
CA GLU A 57 4.25 -17.24 -21.83
C GLU A 57 4.12 -18.68 -22.33
N THR A 58 4.38 -19.65 -21.45
CA THR A 58 4.22 -21.08 -21.75
C THR A 58 2.75 -21.41 -22.03
N LEU A 59 1.84 -20.94 -21.19
CA LEU A 59 0.40 -21.15 -21.34
C LEU A 59 -0.14 -20.51 -22.62
N ASP A 60 0.26 -19.27 -22.91
CA ASP A 60 -0.10 -18.56 -24.13
C ASP A 60 0.38 -19.34 -25.37
N SER A 61 1.59 -19.92 -25.31
CA SER A 61 2.13 -20.76 -26.38
C SER A 61 1.33 -22.05 -26.58
N ILE A 62 0.86 -22.68 -25.50
CA ILE A 62 0.00 -23.87 -25.57
C ILE A 62 -1.30 -23.53 -26.32
N PHE A 63 -1.95 -22.43 -25.94
CA PHE A 63 -3.20 -22.02 -26.58
C PHE A 63 -3.01 -21.63 -28.05
N LEU A 64 -1.95 -20.89 -28.40
CA LEU A 64 -1.68 -20.49 -29.78
C LEU A 64 -1.43 -21.67 -30.73
N ASN A 65 -0.89 -22.77 -30.22
CA ASN A 65 -0.62 -23.97 -31.00
C ASN A 65 -1.83 -24.90 -31.12
N ASP A 66 -2.92 -24.66 -30.39
CA ASP A 66 -4.15 -25.43 -30.50
C ASP A 66 -5.03 -24.90 -31.66
N PRO A 67 -5.32 -25.72 -32.69
CA PRO A 67 -6.09 -25.28 -33.85
C PRO A 67 -7.53 -24.87 -33.52
N THR A 68 -8.15 -25.49 -32.52
CA THR A 68 -9.53 -25.19 -32.11
C THR A 68 -9.57 -23.83 -31.41
N PHE A 69 -8.62 -23.58 -30.52
CA PHE A 69 -8.45 -22.29 -29.87
C PHE A 69 -8.18 -21.19 -30.89
N ALA A 70 -7.31 -21.43 -31.88
CA ALA A 70 -7.01 -20.45 -32.92
C ALA A 70 -8.26 -20.05 -33.74
N ASP A 71 -9.06 -21.02 -34.19
CA ASP A 71 -10.31 -20.77 -34.92
C ASP A 71 -11.33 -19.99 -34.06
N HIS A 72 -11.51 -20.38 -32.80
CA HIS A 72 -12.41 -19.70 -31.88
C HIS A 72 -11.94 -18.29 -31.53
N SER A 73 -10.62 -18.09 -31.38
CA SER A 73 -10.00 -16.80 -31.12
C SER A 73 -10.22 -15.84 -32.28
N GLU A 74 -10.07 -16.28 -33.54
CA GLU A 74 -10.30 -15.42 -34.70
C GLU A 74 -11.78 -15.05 -34.84
N LYS A 75 -12.70 -16.00 -34.65
CA LYS A 75 -14.16 -15.72 -34.62
C LYS A 75 -14.52 -14.72 -33.51
N ALA A 76 -13.95 -14.87 -32.32
CA ALA A 76 -14.17 -13.95 -31.21
C ALA A 76 -13.61 -12.55 -31.52
N LYS A 77 -12.45 -12.47 -32.16
CA LYS A 77 -11.82 -11.21 -32.57
C LYS A 77 -12.65 -10.48 -33.63
N GLU A 78 -13.17 -11.19 -34.63
CA GLU A 78 -14.09 -10.62 -35.61
C GLU A 78 -15.37 -10.10 -34.95
N ALA A 79 -16.01 -10.91 -34.11
CA ALA A 79 -17.19 -10.50 -33.37
C ALA A 79 -16.94 -9.27 -32.47
N ASN A 80 -15.78 -9.25 -31.79
CA ASN A 80 -15.37 -8.11 -30.95
C ASN A 80 -15.11 -6.86 -31.78
N LYS A 81 -14.54 -6.98 -32.98
CA LYS A 81 -14.35 -5.85 -33.90
C LYS A 81 -15.69 -5.25 -34.31
N VAL A 82 -16.63 -6.07 -34.77
CA VAL A 82 -17.98 -5.61 -35.15
C VAL A 82 -18.71 -4.96 -33.97
N LYS A 83 -18.63 -5.57 -32.79
CA LYS A 83 -19.17 -5.01 -31.54
C LYS A 83 -18.54 -3.66 -31.20
N ALA A 84 -17.21 -3.54 -31.35
CA ALA A 84 -16.49 -2.31 -31.06
C ALA A 84 -16.87 -1.18 -32.05
N GLU A 85 -16.95 -1.49 -33.34
CA GLU A 85 -17.40 -0.54 -34.37
C GLU A 85 -18.83 -0.06 -34.11
N THR A 86 -19.74 -0.99 -33.81
CA THR A 86 -21.13 -0.66 -33.47
C THR A 86 -21.19 0.21 -32.21
N ARG A 87 -20.40 -0.13 -31.18
CA ARG A 87 -20.31 0.70 -29.97
C ARG A 87 -19.82 2.11 -30.28
N GLN A 88 -18.80 2.25 -31.13
CA GLN A 88 -18.31 3.58 -31.55
C GLN A 88 -19.36 4.36 -32.31
N GLN A 89 -20.11 3.72 -33.20
CA GLN A 89 -21.22 4.36 -33.92
C GLN A 89 -22.33 4.82 -32.96
N ILE A 90 -22.70 3.99 -31.97
CA ILE A 90 -23.68 4.36 -30.94
C ILE A 90 -23.15 5.53 -30.10
N LEU A 91 -21.87 5.50 -29.72
CA LEU A 91 -21.23 6.57 -28.95
C LEU A 91 -21.20 7.90 -29.68
N ARG A 92 -21.25 7.93 -31.01
CA ARG A 92 -21.34 9.18 -31.79
C ARG A 92 -22.75 9.78 -31.82
N ARG A 93 -23.76 9.07 -31.35
CA ARG A 93 -25.13 9.60 -31.27
C ARG A 93 -25.16 10.73 -30.23
N PRO A 94 -25.75 11.91 -30.54
CA PRO A 94 -25.69 13.08 -29.65
C PRO A 94 -26.13 12.81 -28.21
N THR A 95 -27.22 12.06 -28.02
CA THR A 95 -27.74 11.70 -26.69
C THR A 95 -26.78 10.84 -25.88
N VAL A 96 -26.09 9.90 -26.54
CA VAL A 96 -25.12 9.01 -25.91
C VAL A 96 -23.81 9.74 -25.61
N MET A 97 -23.36 10.63 -26.50
CA MET A 97 -22.20 11.48 -26.27
C MET A 97 -22.35 12.33 -25.01
N THR A 98 -23.51 12.96 -24.84
CA THR A 98 -23.80 13.77 -23.65
C THR A 98 -23.67 12.94 -22.38
N VAL A 99 -24.29 11.77 -22.33
CA VAL A 99 -24.22 10.87 -21.16
C VAL A 99 -22.79 10.38 -20.93
N ALA A 100 -22.05 10.02 -21.98
CA ALA A 100 -20.67 9.58 -21.87
C ALA A 100 -19.75 10.68 -21.31
N ASN A 101 -19.95 11.93 -21.73
CA ASN A 101 -19.22 13.08 -21.21
C ASN A 101 -19.60 13.38 -19.75
N GLN A 102 -20.88 13.31 -19.39
CA GLN A 102 -21.31 13.44 -17.99
C GLN A 102 -20.64 12.40 -17.09
N ILE A 103 -20.61 11.14 -17.51
CA ILE A 103 -19.91 10.07 -16.79
C ILE A 103 -18.41 10.36 -16.67
N LYS A 104 -17.79 10.87 -17.73
CA LYS A 104 -16.36 11.22 -17.71
C LYS A 104 -16.08 12.33 -16.69
N ASN A 105 -16.93 13.37 -16.66
CA ASN A 105 -16.79 14.49 -15.73
C ASN A 105 -17.00 14.01 -14.29
N MET A 106 -18.08 13.28 -13.99
CA MET A 106 -18.32 12.71 -12.66
C MET A 106 -17.15 11.84 -12.18
N LYS A 107 -16.48 11.10 -13.07
CA LYS A 107 -15.28 10.33 -12.71
C LYS A 107 -14.05 11.21 -12.44
N SER A 108 -13.95 12.39 -13.03
CA SER A 108 -12.92 13.38 -12.69
C SER A 108 -13.20 13.93 -11.30
N ASP A 109 -14.43 14.41 -11.09
CA ASP A 109 -14.87 15.01 -9.83
C ASP A 109 -14.68 14.03 -8.66
N ILE A 110 -15.05 12.76 -8.83
CA ILE A 110 -14.82 11.72 -7.80
C ILE A 110 -13.33 11.60 -7.45
N LYS A 111 -12.42 11.65 -8.43
CA LYS A 111 -10.98 11.52 -8.16
C LYS A 111 -10.41 12.74 -7.44
N GLU A 112 -10.88 13.92 -7.82
CA GLU A 112 -10.49 15.18 -7.18
C GLU A 112 -10.97 15.17 -5.71
N LEU A 113 -12.25 14.87 -5.48
CA LEU A 113 -12.83 14.73 -4.13
C LEU A 113 -12.14 13.65 -3.29
N GLN A 114 -11.78 12.50 -3.90
CA GLN A 114 -11.04 11.46 -3.18
C GLN A 114 -9.63 11.89 -2.78
N THR A 115 -8.98 12.72 -3.59
CA THR A 115 -7.66 13.26 -3.29
C THR A 115 -7.76 14.25 -2.14
N GLU A 116 -8.68 15.21 -2.23
CA GLU A 116 -8.95 16.19 -1.17
C GLU A 116 -9.35 15.49 0.14
N LEU A 117 -10.23 14.49 0.07
CA LEU A 117 -10.63 13.69 1.23
C LEU A 117 -9.43 12.98 1.86
N SER A 118 -8.53 12.39 1.06
CA SER A 118 -7.32 11.75 1.59
C SER A 118 -6.45 12.75 2.36
N ASP A 119 -6.27 13.95 1.82
CA ASP A 119 -5.49 15.01 2.48
C ASP A 119 -6.15 15.45 3.79
N TYR A 120 -7.48 15.61 3.80
CA TYR A 120 -8.24 15.96 5.00
C TYR A 120 -8.20 14.86 6.06
N LEU A 121 -8.30 13.59 5.67
CA LEU A 121 -8.24 12.46 6.59
C LEU A 121 -6.85 12.32 7.23
N GLN A 122 -5.78 12.56 6.47
CA GLN A 122 -4.42 12.59 7.01
C GLN A 122 -4.25 13.70 8.04
N GLU A 123 -4.74 14.91 7.73
CA GLU A 123 -4.66 16.04 8.64
C GLU A 123 -5.53 15.82 9.90
N TYR A 124 -6.73 15.28 9.73
CA TYR A 124 -7.61 14.91 10.84
C TYR A 124 -6.94 13.90 11.77
N GLN A 125 -6.33 12.85 11.22
CA GLN A 125 -5.60 11.84 12.00
C GLN A 125 -4.39 12.45 12.71
N ARG A 126 -3.67 13.39 12.06
CA ARG A 126 -2.54 14.11 12.65
C ARG A 126 -2.96 14.98 13.84
N LEU A 127 -4.10 15.66 13.75
CA LEU A 127 -4.59 16.58 14.77
C LEU A 127 -5.31 15.88 15.94
N SER A 128 -6.17 14.91 15.62
CA SER A 128 -7.03 14.25 16.62
C SER A 128 -6.40 12.98 17.20
N GLY A 129 -5.48 12.34 16.46
CA GLY A 129 -4.99 10.99 16.77
C GLY A 129 -6.03 9.88 16.55
N ALA A 130 -7.24 10.21 16.09
CA ALA A 130 -8.31 9.26 15.84
C ALA A 130 -8.23 8.69 14.43
N ASN A 131 -8.50 7.38 14.32
CA ASN A 131 -8.58 6.66 13.05
C ASN A 131 -10.03 6.35 12.66
N VAL A 132 -11.00 7.02 13.29
CA VAL A 132 -12.43 6.78 13.04
C VAL A 132 -13.11 8.13 12.89
N ILE A 133 -14.04 8.22 11.95
CA ILE A 133 -14.88 9.39 11.71
C ILE A 133 -16.34 8.96 11.61
N GLU A 134 -17.25 9.74 12.19
CA GLU A 134 -18.69 9.56 12.02
C GLU A 134 -19.13 10.27 10.73
N GLY A 135 -19.82 9.57 9.85
CA GLY A 135 -20.39 10.18 8.66
C GLY A 135 -21.71 10.88 8.92
N GLU A 136 -22.21 11.59 7.91
CA GLU A 136 -23.49 12.30 7.99
C GLU A 136 -24.70 11.38 8.20
N ASP A 137 -24.55 10.10 7.89
CA ASP A 137 -25.52 9.03 8.14
C ASP A 137 -25.45 8.45 9.56
N GLY A 138 -24.53 8.94 10.40
CA GLY A 138 -24.27 8.42 11.74
C GLY A 138 -23.45 7.12 11.75
N GLU A 139 -22.98 6.64 10.60
CA GLU A 139 -22.13 5.45 10.53
C GLU A 139 -20.65 5.81 10.78
N LEU A 140 -20.03 5.07 11.69
CA LEU A 140 -18.60 5.17 11.96
C LEU A 140 -17.80 4.50 10.85
N ARG A 141 -16.79 5.22 10.34
CA ARG A 141 -15.89 4.79 9.27
C ARG A 141 -14.45 4.83 9.76
N GLU A 142 -13.69 3.79 9.46
CA GLU A 142 -12.27 3.71 9.79
C GLU A 142 -11.39 4.34 8.70
N ILE A 143 -10.36 5.07 9.12
CA ILE A 143 -9.34 5.69 8.27
C ILE A 143 -8.21 4.67 8.06
N ILE A 144 -8.02 4.21 6.82
CA ILE A 144 -7.00 3.21 6.45
C ILE A 144 -5.89 3.86 5.59
N ASN A 145 -4.66 3.88 6.10
CA ASN A 145 -3.48 4.31 5.34
C ASN A 145 -2.76 3.11 4.72
N ILE A 146 -2.68 3.06 3.38
CA ILE A 146 -2.00 1.96 2.68
C ILE A 146 -0.58 2.39 2.31
N ALA A 147 0.40 1.96 3.10
CA ALA A 147 1.82 2.09 2.76
C ALA A 147 2.20 1.05 1.69
N LYS A 148 2.89 1.47 0.62
CA LYS A 148 3.40 0.58 -0.43
C LYS A 148 4.86 0.90 -0.74
N VAL A 149 5.70 -0.13 -0.83
CA VAL A 149 7.06 0.00 -1.33
C VAL A 149 7.01 0.01 -2.85
N VAL A 150 7.51 1.08 -3.47
CA VAL A 150 7.62 1.21 -4.93
C VAL A 150 9.08 1.36 -5.33
N LYS A 151 9.46 0.78 -6.47
CA LYS A 151 10.82 0.95 -7.01
C LYS A 151 11.06 2.44 -7.29
N LYS A 152 12.15 2.99 -6.76
CA LYS A 152 12.57 4.37 -7.05
C LYS A 152 12.90 4.46 -8.54
N SER A 153 12.02 5.08 -9.33
CA SER A 153 12.29 5.36 -10.75
C SER A 153 13.34 6.46 -10.82
N SER A 154 14.57 6.13 -11.18
CA SER A 154 15.55 7.10 -11.68
C SER A 154 15.06 7.60 -13.05
N ARG A 155 14.55 8.83 -13.10
CA ARG A 155 14.41 9.57 -14.36
C ARG A 155 15.76 10.12 -14.77
#